data_AF-A0A8J7N3E3-F1
#
_entry.id   AF-A0A8J7N3E3-F1
#
_cell.length_a   1.000
_cell.length_b   1.000
_cell.length_c   1.000
_cell.angle_alpha   90.00
_cell.angle_beta   90.00
_cell.angle_gamma   90.00
#
_symmetry.space_group_name_H-M   'P 1'
#
loop_
_entity.id
_entity.type
_entity.pdbx_description
1 polymer ?
#
loop_
_entity_poly.entity_id
_entity_poly.type
_entity_poly.pdbx_seq_one_letter_code
_entity_poly.pdbx_strand_id
1 'polypeptide(L)'
;IAISTDNVDASRTAEAEGWRIAEVRRFMVVFGLISTAFDLVTFAILLYAFEAGQALFQTAWFVVSVLTELVVVLALRTRGPALLSSPSRALLWTTVAVGAITFALPYLPPVAALFGFVPLPPAVLAAMIAVVAAYVAATEAAKAWFYRRRGAR
;
A
#
# COMPACT_ATOMS: atom_id res chain seq x y z
N ILE A 1 -2.03 6.83 15.66
CA ILE A 1 -1.06 7.34 16.66
C ILE A 1 0.36 7.44 16.08
N ALA A 2 0.83 6.51 15.24
CA ALA A 2 2.16 6.63 14.62
C ALA A 2 2.28 7.79 13.60
N ILE A 3 1.22 8.07 12.83
CA ILE A 3 1.22 9.14 11.81
C ILE A 3 1.41 10.53 12.42
N SER A 4 0.90 10.77 13.63
CA SER A 4 1.02 12.06 14.33
C SER A 4 2.43 12.35 14.88
N THR A 5 3.32 11.36 14.92
CA THR A 5 4.71 11.49 15.40
C THR A 5 5.71 11.43 14.25
N ASP A 6 5.22 11.43 13.01
CA ASP A 6 6.10 11.30 11.86
C ASP A 6 6.88 12.59 11.57
N ASN A 7 8.10 12.42 11.04
CA ASN A 7 9.01 13.53 10.81
C ASN A 7 8.55 14.29 9.55
N VAL A 8 7.99 15.48 9.76
CA VAL A 8 7.49 16.33 8.68
C VAL A 8 8.70 16.95 7.94
N ASP A 9 8.73 16.85 6.61
CA ASP A 9 9.78 17.49 5.79
C ASP A 9 9.90 18.99 6.12
N ALA A 10 11.13 19.48 6.30
CA ALA A 10 11.42 20.88 6.62
C ALA A 10 10.89 21.88 5.57
N SER A 11 10.63 21.40 4.35
CA SER A 11 9.98 22.19 3.28
C SER A 11 8.50 22.50 3.55
N ARG A 12 7.80 21.72 4.40
CA ARG A 12 6.40 21.98 4.80
C ARG A 12 6.27 22.98 5.95
N THR A 13 7.35 23.23 6.69
CA THR A 13 7.40 24.26 7.75
C THR A 13 7.84 25.63 7.23
N ALA A 14 8.35 25.71 6.00
CA ALA A 14 8.91 26.93 5.43
C ALA A 14 7.83 27.88 4.84
N GLU A 15 6.68 27.35 4.44
CA GLU A 15 5.56 28.13 3.88
C GLU A 15 4.23 27.74 4.50
N ALA A 16 3.33 28.71 4.67
CA ALA A 16 1.98 28.46 5.14
C ALA A 16 1.18 27.71 4.06
N GLU A 17 1.04 26.38 4.20
CA GLU A 17 0.23 25.59 3.27
C GLU A 17 -1.26 25.88 3.44
N GLY A 18 -1.81 26.73 2.57
CA GLY A 18 -3.25 26.87 2.43
C GLY A 18 -3.89 25.56 1.97
N TRP A 19 -4.89 25.05 2.71
CA TRP A 19 -5.61 23.83 2.36
C TRP A 19 -6.41 24.02 1.06
N ARG A 20 -5.81 23.66 -0.07
CA ARG A 20 -6.49 23.67 -1.37
C ARG A 20 -7.29 22.38 -1.54
N ILE A 21 -8.58 22.40 -1.17
CA ILE A 21 -9.49 21.24 -1.28
C ILE A 21 -9.50 20.63 -2.69
N ALA A 22 -9.40 21.46 -3.74
CA ALA A 22 -9.32 20.98 -5.13
C ALA A 22 -8.07 20.11 -5.40
N GLU A 23 -6.99 20.37 -4.68
CA GLU A 23 -5.74 19.63 -4.78
C GLU A 23 -5.84 18.26 -4.13
N VAL A 24 -6.40 18.22 -2.92
CA VAL A 24 -6.72 16.98 -2.18
C VAL A 24 -7.67 16.11 -2.99
N ARG A 25 -8.73 16.69 -3.58
CA ARG A 25 -9.66 15.94 -4.43
C ARG A 25 -8.95 15.29 -5.62
N ARG A 26 -8.10 16.04 -6.32
CA ARG A 26 -7.38 15.51 -7.50
C ARG A 26 -6.39 14.42 -7.12
N PHE A 27 -5.76 14.57 -5.96
CA PHE A 27 -4.92 13.53 -5.37
C PHE A 27 -5.74 12.26 -5.12
N MET A 28 -6.84 12.36 -4.37
CA MET A 28 -7.70 11.21 -4.06
C MET A 28 -8.21 10.49 -5.32
N VAL A 29 -8.59 11.22 -6.36
CA VAL A 29 -9.04 10.61 -7.64
C VAL A 29 -7.92 9.82 -8.31
N VAL A 30 -6.72 10.38 -8.43
CA VAL A 30 -5.60 9.70 -9.11
C VAL A 30 -5.17 8.45 -8.34
N PHE A 31 -4.93 8.57 -7.03
CA PHE A 31 -4.48 7.43 -6.22
C PHE A 31 -5.58 6.38 -6.01
N GLY A 32 -6.85 6.81 -5.90
CA GLY A 32 -7.99 5.91 -5.85
C GLY A 32 -8.16 5.09 -7.13
N LEU A 33 -8.03 5.72 -8.31
CA LEU A 33 -8.09 5.01 -9.59
C LEU A 33 -6.96 3.99 -9.75
N ILE A 34 -5.74 4.32 -9.30
CA ILE A 34 -4.62 3.38 -9.29
C ILE A 34 -4.96 2.19 -8.37
N SER A 35 -5.44 2.44 -7.15
CA SER A 35 -5.84 1.37 -6.23
C SER A 35 -6.88 0.45 -6.86
N THR A 36 -7.98 1.01 -7.37
CA THR A 36 -9.05 0.22 -7.99
C THR A 36 -8.56 -0.59 -9.19
N ALA A 37 -7.68 -0.04 -10.02
CA ALA A 37 -7.11 -0.79 -11.15
C ALA A 37 -6.31 -2.01 -10.66
N PHE A 38 -5.48 -1.85 -9.62
CA PHE A 38 -4.70 -2.93 -9.03
C PHE A 38 -5.57 -3.95 -8.29
N ASP A 39 -6.67 -3.52 -7.65
CA ASP A 39 -7.65 -4.41 -7.05
C ASP A 39 -8.29 -5.32 -8.11
N LEU A 40 -8.72 -4.74 -9.23
CA LEU A 40 -9.28 -5.48 -10.36
C LEU A 40 -8.27 -6.45 -10.99
N VAL A 41 -7.00 -6.03 -11.13
CA VAL A 41 -5.92 -6.91 -11.59
C VAL A 41 -5.71 -8.07 -10.62
N THR A 42 -5.70 -7.81 -9.32
CA THR A 42 -5.57 -8.84 -8.28
C THR A 42 -6.71 -9.85 -8.38
N PHE A 43 -7.95 -9.36 -8.49
CA PHE A 43 -9.12 -10.22 -8.67
C PHE A 43 -9.04 -11.04 -9.97
N ALA A 44 -8.63 -10.43 -11.07
CA ALA A 44 -8.47 -11.14 -12.34
C ALA A 44 -7.42 -12.24 -12.25
N ILE A 45 -6.27 -11.98 -11.61
CA ILE A 45 -5.22 -12.97 -11.40
C ILE A 45 -5.74 -14.12 -10.54
N LEU A 46 -6.40 -13.82 -9.42
CA LEU A 46 -6.91 -14.85 -8.52
C LEU A 46 -8.02 -15.69 -9.16
N LEU A 47 -8.94 -15.08 -9.91
CA LEU A 47 -10.08 -15.78 -10.52
C LEU A 47 -9.69 -16.53 -11.81
N TYR A 48 -8.91 -15.92 -12.70
CA TYR A 48 -8.65 -16.49 -14.03
C TYR A 48 -7.31 -17.22 -14.14
N ALA A 49 -6.27 -16.81 -13.39
CA ALA A 49 -4.95 -17.45 -13.50
C ALA A 49 -4.76 -18.58 -12.47
N PHE A 50 -5.34 -18.43 -11.28
CA PHE A 50 -5.20 -19.39 -10.19
C PHE A 50 -6.48 -20.14 -9.85
N GLU A 51 -7.61 -19.79 -10.48
CA GLU A 51 -8.94 -20.38 -10.22
C GLU A 51 -9.23 -20.48 -8.71
N ALA A 52 -8.87 -19.42 -7.98
CA ALA A 52 -8.83 -19.44 -6.54
C ALA A 52 -10.25 -19.64 -5.96
N GLY A 53 -10.43 -20.73 -5.23
CA GLY A 53 -11.63 -20.95 -4.42
C GLY A 53 -11.76 -19.90 -3.30
N GLN A 54 -12.92 -19.89 -2.63
CA GLN A 54 -13.28 -18.88 -1.63
C GLN A 54 -12.18 -18.60 -0.58
N ALA A 55 -11.63 -19.66 0.05
CA ALA A 55 -10.65 -19.51 1.12
C ALA A 55 -9.30 -18.97 0.61
N LEU A 56 -8.84 -19.45 -0.56
CA LEU A 56 -7.59 -18.97 -1.17
C LEU A 56 -7.73 -17.51 -1.61
N PHE A 57 -8.85 -17.17 -2.25
CA PHE A 57 -9.15 -15.81 -2.65
C PHE A 57 -9.18 -14.86 -1.45
N GLN A 58 -9.90 -15.22 -0.39
CA GLN A 58 -9.98 -14.41 0.83
C GLN A 58 -8.61 -14.20 1.48
N THR A 59 -7.78 -15.25 1.54
CA THR A 59 -6.44 -15.15 2.15
C THR A 59 -5.52 -14.27 1.29
N ALA A 60 -5.49 -14.50 -0.02
CA ALA A 60 -4.66 -13.71 -0.94
C ALA A 60 -5.09 -12.23 -0.96
N TRP A 61 -6.40 -12.00 -0.99
CA TRP A 61 -6.98 -10.67 -0.95
C TRP A 61 -6.63 -9.92 0.34
N PHE A 62 -6.69 -10.61 1.49
CA PHE A 62 -6.25 -10.05 2.77
C PHE A 62 -4.78 -9.63 2.72
N VAL A 63 -3.90 -10.52 2.26
CA VAL A 63 -2.45 -10.23 2.19
C VAL A 63 -2.19 -9.03 1.28
N VAL A 64 -2.74 -9.00 0.07
CA VAL A 64 -2.55 -7.88 -0.85
C VAL A 64 -3.09 -6.58 -0.27
N SER A 65 -4.32 -6.59 0.26
CA SER A 65 -4.96 -5.37 0.79
C SER A 65 -4.18 -4.76 1.94
N VAL A 66 -3.67 -5.58 2.87
CA VAL A 66 -2.87 -5.05 3.99
C VAL A 66 -1.54 -4.51 3.50
N LEU A 67 -0.88 -5.20 2.57
CA LEU A 67 0.40 -4.75 2.02
C LEU A 67 0.26 -3.46 1.21
N THR A 68 -0.79 -3.31 0.39
CA THR A 68 -1.05 -2.07 -0.35
C THR A 68 -1.39 -0.92 0.59
N GLU A 69 -2.16 -1.14 1.66
CA GLU A 69 -2.44 -0.11 2.66
C GLU A 69 -1.16 0.38 3.37
N LEU A 70 -0.28 -0.54 3.76
CA LEU A 70 1.03 -0.19 4.33
C LEU A 70 1.87 0.65 3.37
N VAL A 71 1.85 0.31 2.08
CA VAL A 71 2.52 1.09 1.03
C VAL A 71 1.88 2.47 0.91
N VAL A 72 0.56 2.56 0.87
CA VAL A 72 -0.16 3.85 0.78
C VAL A 72 0.21 4.74 1.96
N VAL A 73 0.18 4.22 3.19
CA VAL A 73 0.56 5.00 4.38
C VAL A 73 1.97 5.58 4.25
N LEU A 74 2.94 4.79 3.77
CA LEU A 74 4.30 5.27 3.52
C LEU A 74 4.37 6.24 2.33
N ALA A 75 3.59 6.01 1.28
CA ALA A 75 3.58 6.84 0.08
C ALA A 75 2.95 8.21 0.32
N LEU A 76 1.87 8.29 1.11
CA LEU A 76 1.17 9.52 1.47
C LEU A 76 1.95 10.41 2.44
N ARG A 77 2.89 9.79 3.18
CA ARG A 77 3.71 10.46 4.18
C ARG A 77 4.54 11.61 3.60
N THR A 78 5.19 11.38 2.46
CA THR A 78 6.17 12.31 1.88
C THR A 78 5.76 12.78 0.48
N ARG A 79 6.10 14.03 0.16
CA ARG A 79 5.89 14.57 -1.20
C ARG A 79 6.95 14.09 -2.19
N GLY A 80 8.15 13.79 -1.68
CA GLY A 80 9.23 13.16 -2.43
C GLY A 80 9.09 11.63 -2.55
N PRO A 81 10.11 10.94 -3.10
CA PRO A 81 10.08 9.49 -3.22
C PRO A 81 10.02 8.84 -1.83
N ALA A 82 8.99 8.03 -1.57
CA ALA A 82 8.79 7.43 -0.25
C ALA A 82 9.93 6.49 0.14
N LEU A 83 10.49 5.79 -0.84
CA LEU A 83 11.59 4.82 -0.68
C LEU A 83 12.94 5.48 -0.35
N LEU A 84 13.12 6.77 -0.65
CA LEU A 84 14.34 7.53 -0.34
C LEU A 84 14.20 8.35 0.95
N SER A 85 12.98 8.48 1.48
CA SER A 85 12.69 9.24 2.69
C SER A 85 12.61 8.34 3.92
N SER A 86 13.56 8.44 4.85
CA SER A 86 13.60 7.61 6.06
C SER A 86 12.36 7.85 6.96
N PRO A 87 11.47 6.87 7.17
CA PRO A 87 10.33 7.01 8.08
C PRO A 87 10.78 7.12 9.54
N SER A 88 9.93 7.71 10.38
CA SER A 88 10.14 7.64 11.83
C SER A 88 10.27 6.18 12.30
N ARG A 89 11.10 5.93 13.32
CA ARG A 89 11.34 4.56 13.82
C ARG A 89 10.03 3.87 14.24
N ALA A 90 9.08 4.62 14.79
CA ALA A 90 7.77 4.11 15.15
C ALA A 90 6.95 3.66 13.93
N LEU A 91 6.93 4.45 12.85
CA LEU A 91 6.23 4.07 11.62
C LEU A 91 6.91 2.88 10.92
N LEU A 92 8.24 2.84 10.93
CA LEU A 92 8.99 1.71 10.38
C LEU A 92 8.68 0.41 11.13
N TRP A 93 8.79 0.41 12.45
CA TRP A 93 8.55 -0.78 13.27
C TRP A 93 7.10 -1.26 13.18
N THR A 94 6.14 -0.35 13.18
CA THR A 94 4.73 -0.73 13.01
C THR A 94 4.45 -1.30 11.63
N THR A 95 5.01 -0.72 10.56
CA THR A 95 4.87 -1.24 9.20
C THR A 95 5.47 -2.64 9.07
N VAL A 96 6.70 -2.82 9.58
CA VAL A 96 7.40 -4.12 9.54
C VAL A 96 6.65 -5.17 10.36
N ALA A 97 6.19 -4.81 11.56
CA ALA A 97 5.43 -5.71 12.43
C ALA A 97 4.11 -6.14 11.77
N VAL A 98 3.33 -5.19 11.23
CA VAL A 98 2.07 -5.50 10.54
C VAL A 98 2.33 -6.34 9.29
N GLY A 99 3.36 -6.03 8.50
CA GLY A 99 3.75 -6.83 7.34
C GLY A 99 4.12 -8.27 7.73
N ALA A 100 4.94 -8.44 8.77
CA ALA A 100 5.33 -9.75 9.26
C ALA A 100 4.12 -10.56 9.78
N ILE A 101 3.22 -9.91 10.55
CA ILE A 101 1.98 -10.53 11.03
C ILE A 101 1.09 -10.95 9.85
N THR A 102 0.98 -10.11 8.83
CA THR A 102 0.17 -10.39 7.62
C THR A 102 0.65 -11.65 6.92
N PHE A 103 1.97 -11.84 6.77
CA PHE A 103 2.52 -13.06 6.20
C PHE A 103 2.42 -14.26 7.14
N ALA A 104 2.51 -14.07 8.46
CA ALA A 104 2.48 -15.17 9.42
C ALA A 104 1.06 -15.73 9.66
N LEU A 105 0.04 -14.86 9.65
CA LEU A 105 -1.34 -15.21 10.02
C LEU A 105 -1.91 -16.45 9.29
N PRO A 106 -1.76 -16.59 7.96
CA PRO A 106 -2.27 -17.77 7.24
C PRO A 106 -1.60 -19.10 7.64
N TYR A 107 -0.43 -19.05 8.27
CA TYR A 107 0.35 -20.23 8.66
C TYR A 107 0.25 -20.55 10.16
N LEU A 108 -0.50 -19.76 10.93
CA LEU A 108 -0.74 -20.00 12.36
C LEU A 108 -2.09 -20.73 12.54
N PRO A 109 -2.11 -22.05 12.77
CA PRO A 109 -3.34 -22.86 12.71
C PRO A 109 -4.53 -22.36 13.54
N PRO A 110 -4.38 -21.95 14.81
CA PRO A 110 -5.54 -21.52 15.61
C PRO A 110 -6.14 -20.19 15.12
N VAL A 111 -5.32 -19.32 14.53
CA VAL A 111 -5.78 -18.01 14.04
C VAL A 111 -6.28 -18.13 12.60
N ALA A 112 -5.57 -18.89 11.76
CA ALA A 112 -5.98 -19.18 10.40
C ALA A 112 -7.38 -19.81 10.34
N ALA A 113 -7.67 -20.76 11.25
CA ALA A 113 -8.99 -21.37 11.35
C ALA A 113 -10.10 -20.37 11.72
N LEU A 114 -9.81 -19.39 12.58
CA LEU A 114 -10.78 -18.37 13.00
C LEU A 114 -11.20 -17.46 11.84
N PHE A 115 -10.25 -17.12 10.96
CA PHE A 115 -10.49 -16.25 9.82
C PHE A 115 -10.79 -17.01 8.51
N GLY A 116 -10.74 -18.34 8.51
CA GLY A 116 -10.88 -19.14 7.29
C GLY A 116 -9.69 -19.00 6.33
N PHE A 117 -8.52 -18.64 6.85
CA PHE A 117 -7.31 -18.52 6.06
C PHE A 117 -6.71 -19.88 5.75
N VAL A 118 -6.14 -19.98 4.55
CA VAL A 118 -5.42 -21.17 4.08
C VAL A 118 -3.99 -20.78 3.71
N PRO A 119 -3.00 -21.67 3.93
CA PRO A 119 -1.64 -21.42 3.47
C PRO A 119 -1.61 -21.09 1.97
N LEU A 120 -1.00 -19.96 1.62
CA LEU A 120 -0.88 -19.54 0.23
C LEU A 120 0.12 -20.43 -0.52
N PRO A 121 -0.26 -21.00 -1.68
CA PRO A 121 0.70 -21.63 -2.56
C PRO A 121 1.80 -20.64 -2.97
N PRO A 122 3.08 -21.06 -3.06
CA PRO A 122 4.19 -20.16 -3.37
C PRO A 122 4.00 -19.35 -4.65
N ALA A 123 3.36 -19.94 -5.67
CA ALA A 123 3.06 -19.24 -6.93
C ALA A 123 2.06 -18.09 -6.76
N VAL A 124 1.02 -18.29 -5.94
CA VAL A 124 0.04 -17.24 -5.62
C VAL A 124 0.72 -16.14 -4.82
N LEU A 125 1.51 -16.51 -3.80
CA LEU A 125 2.26 -15.57 -2.98
C LEU A 125 3.22 -14.71 -3.83
N ALA A 126 3.96 -15.33 -4.75
CA ALA A 126 4.86 -14.63 -5.67
C ALA A 126 4.10 -13.65 -6.58
N ALA A 127 2.94 -14.06 -7.11
CA ALA A 127 2.08 -13.18 -7.89
C ALA A 127 1.58 -11.99 -7.06
N MET A 128 1.16 -12.21 -5.81
CA MET A 128 0.71 -11.13 -4.92
C MET A 128 1.83 -10.14 -4.61
N ILE A 129 3.05 -10.63 -4.33
CA ILE A 129 4.23 -9.78 -4.13
C ILE A 129 4.54 -8.97 -5.40
N ALA A 130 4.45 -9.58 -6.58
CA ALA A 130 4.67 -8.88 -7.85
C ALA A 130 3.63 -7.77 -8.09
N VAL A 131 2.36 -8.03 -7.79
CA VAL A 131 1.28 -7.03 -7.87
C VAL A 131 1.56 -5.87 -6.91
N VAL A 132 1.93 -6.15 -5.65
CA VAL A 132 2.28 -5.11 -4.67
C VAL A 132 3.50 -4.30 -5.13
N ALA A 133 4.54 -4.95 -5.66
CA ALA A 133 5.72 -4.26 -6.17
C ALA A 133 5.38 -3.34 -7.36
N ALA A 134 4.54 -3.82 -8.29
CA ALA A 134 4.05 -3.02 -9.41
C ALA A 134 3.17 -1.85 -8.93
N TYR A 135 2.37 -2.05 -7.87
CA TYR A 135 1.58 -0.99 -7.24
C TYR A 135 2.47 0.10 -6.62
N VAL A 136 3.52 -0.29 -5.89
CA VAL A 136 4.51 0.64 -5.34
C VAL A 136 5.15 1.45 -6.47
N ALA A 137 5.59 0.81 -7.54
CA ALA A 137 6.19 1.49 -8.68
C ALA A 137 5.22 2.48 -9.34
N ALA A 138 3.96 2.07 -9.56
CA ALA A 138 2.93 2.92 -10.16
C ALA A 138 2.59 4.13 -9.27
N THR A 139 2.45 3.92 -7.96
CA THR A 139 2.14 5.00 -7.01
C THR A 139 3.29 5.99 -6.88
N GLU A 140 4.54 5.53 -6.81
CA GLU A 140 5.71 6.41 -6.78
C GLU A 140 5.89 7.17 -8.10
N ALA A 141 5.66 6.53 -9.26
CA ALA A 141 5.66 7.21 -10.55
C ALA A 141 4.55 8.28 -10.66
N ALA A 142 3.35 7.97 -10.17
CA ALA A 142 2.24 8.91 -10.14
C ALA A 142 2.54 10.10 -9.23
N LYS A 143 3.15 9.88 -8.05
CA LYS A 143 3.64 10.95 -7.17
C LYS A 143 4.66 11.84 -7.88
N ALA A 144 5.69 11.25 -8.47
CA ALA A 144 6.73 11.99 -9.17
C ALA A 144 6.15 12.85 -10.29
N TRP A 145 5.21 12.31 -11.07
CA TRP A 145 4.50 13.04 -12.11
C TRP A 145 3.63 14.19 -11.56
N PHE A 146 2.89 13.93 -10.48
CA PHE A 146 1.96 14.88 -9.87
C PHE A 146 2.69 16.10 -9.28
N TYR A 147 3.79 15.89 -8.58
CA TYR A 147 4.58 16.96 -7.97
C TYR A 147 5.52 17.65 -8.97
N ARG A 148 6.11 16.93 -9.95
CA ARG A 148 6.95 17.55 -10.99
C ARG A 148 6.18 18.55 -11.87
N ARG A 149 4.88 18.29 -12.12
CA ARG A 149 4.02 19.25 -12.85
C ARG A 149 3.63 20.48 -12.03
N ARG A 150 3.84 20.48 -10.71
CA ARG A 150 3.42 21.56 -9.80
C ARG A 150 4.57 22.33 -9.15
N GLY A 151 5.78 21.79 -9.15
CA GLY A 151 7.00 22.53 -8.78
C GLY A 151 7.51 23.49 -9.86
N ALA A 152 6.74 23.74 -10.93
CA ALA A 152 7.07 24.67 -12.02
C ALA A 152 6.13 25.88 -12.06
N ARG A 153 5.49 26.23 -10.95
CA ARG A 153 4.74 27.48 -10.78
C ARG A 153 5.02 28.10 -9.42
#